data_AF-A0A7L1Z8Q2-F1
#
_entry.id   AF-A0A7L1Z8Q2-F1
#
_cell.length_a   1.000
_cell.length_b   1.000
_cell.length_c   1.000
_cell.angle_alpha   90.00
_cell.angle_beta   90.00
_cell.angle_gamma   90.00
#
_symmetry.space_group_name_H-M   'P 1'
#
loop_
_entity.id
_entity.type
_entity.pdbx_description
1 polymer ?
#
loop_
_entity_poly.entity_id
_entity_poly.type
_entity_poly.pdbx_seq_one_letter_code
_entity_poly.pdbx_strand_id
1 'polypeptide(L)'
;MIIHLVDKLTHIFALDLSASFYPVPQDAIGVGSTFEGWCPRAEDAVCRVLVPLSPPPGHTFQLELDTAEMPQRTFRVRVELLCTCRREQLGQDVLCFLHQPEEELRRKQEPSLLHTLCTGSYLDVEKTARWFCRSVRAAWLLLPQSRHWGFKLQPSSRSCKFQLSKDQEIFRAEVIFGVRRGDSDIFVGSQPTEAGVASTTWLETCAVAEAKFLGHISRQAPQDSWHCKCLQLLSRSLPGVGFSSYTLKTVLMHLLSTGPLTRWRRRDFPQRLMEVLKFLYCSLESKRLHHFVIGNQSFPLEISLPSDLRLAPPPNLFEHLASHLDAHLKAVQEFNALL
;
A
#
# COMPACT_ATOMS: atom_id res chain seq x y z
N MET A 1 -6.84 -8.30 14.51
CA MET A 1 -6.59 -9.75 14.25
C MET A 1 -5.67 -9.97 13.04
N ILE A 2 -6.05 -9.55 11.82
CA ILE A 2 -5.25 -9.84 10.61
C ILE A 2 -3.87 -9.19 10.64
N ILE A 3 -3.75 -7.91 11.03
CA ILE A 3 -2.44 -7.25 11.11
C ILE A 3 -1.49 -8.00 12.05
N HIS A 4 -1.94 -8.35 13.26
CA HIS A 4 -1.16 -9.17 14.19
C HIS A 4 -0.81 -10.57 13.65
N LEU A 5 -1.66 -11.16 12.79
CA LEU A 5 -1.33 -12.43 12.16
C LEU A 5 -0.23 -12.23 11.11
N VAL A 6 -0.35 -11.19 10.28
CA VAL A 6 0.68 -10.83 9.30
C VAL A 6 1.98 -10.49 10.02
N ASP A 7 1.94 -9.76 11.14
CA ASP A 7 3.11 -9.48 11.97
C ASP A 7 3.74 -10.77 12.51
N LYS A 8 2.94 -11.72 13.00
CA LYS A 8 3.48 -13.02 13.44
C LYS A 8 4.14 -13.79 12.30
N LEU A 9 3.57 -13.74 11.10
CA LEU A 9 4.16 -14.32 9.91
C LEU A 9 5.47 -13.61 9.53
N THR A 10 5.50 -12.27 9.55
CA THR A 10 6.73 -11.50 9.26
C THR A 10 7.81 -11.73 10.31
N HIS A 11 7.46 -11.93 11.58
CA HIS A 11 8.42 -12.26 12.63
C HIS A 11 9.01 -13.66 12.45
N ILE A 12 8.21 -14.66 12.10
CA ILE A 12 8.72 -16.01 11.75
C ILE A 12 9.68 -15.89 10.56
N PHE A 13 9.31 -15.12 9.54
CA PHE A 13 10.19 -14.86 8.41
C PHE A 13 11.47 -14.14 8.81
N ALA A 14 11.40 -13.13 9.67
CA ALA A 14 12.59 -12.40 10.10
C ALA A 14 13.58 -13.32 10.83
N LEU A 15 13.09 -14.28 11.63
CA LEU A 15 13.94 -15.27 12.30
C LEU A 15 14.56 -16.24 11.29
N ASP A 16 13.74 -16.88 10.46
CA ASP A 16 14.18 -17.90 9.50
C ASP A 16 15.05 -17.32 8.37
N LEU A 17 14.79 -16.07 7.96
CA LEU A 17 15.46 -15.41 6.84
C LEU A 17 16.62 -14.52 7.27
N SER A 18 16.83 -14.28 8.57
CA SER A 18 17.92 -13.43 9.07
C SER A 18 19.31 -13.88 8.59
N ALA A 19 19.47 -15.18 8.36
CA ALA A 19 20.69 -15.79 7.83
C ALA A 19 20.63 -16.09 6.32
N SER A 20 19.53 -15.75 5.64
CA SER A 20 19.32 -16.01 4.21
C SER A 20 19.62 -14.77 3.35
N PHE A 21 19.60 -14.95 2.03
CA PHE A 21 19.74 -13.85 1.07
C PHE A 21 18.40 -13.38 0.47
N TYR A 22 17.30 -13.57 1.21
CA TYR A 22 15.97 -13.09 0.82
C TYR A 22 15.61 -11.74 1.49
N PRO A 23 14.71 -10.93 0.89
CA PRO A 23 14.27 -9.68 1.49
C PRO A 23 13.65 -9.91 2.86
N VAL A 24 13.99 -9.07 3.82
CA VAL A 24 13.52 -9.20 5.21
C VAL A 24 12.21 -8.40 5.37
N PRO A 25 11.06 -9.07 5.54
CA PRO A 25 9.79 -8.40 5.76
C PRO A 25 9.80 -7.65 7.10
N GLN A 26 9.33 -6.41 7.11
CA GLN A 26 9.22 -5.57 8.30
C GLN A 26 7.79 -5.60 8.86
N ASP A 27 7.56 -4.86 9.95
CA ASP A 27 6.25 -4.71 10.57
C ASP A 27 5.18 -4.29 9.57
N ALA A 28 4.03 -4.94 9.65
CA ALA A 28 2.97 -4.79 8.69
C ALA A 28 2.18 -3.51 8.96
N ILE A 29 1.89 -2.76 7.89
CA ILE A 29 1.18 -1.49 7.97
C ILE A 29 -0.23 -1.66 7.41
N GLY A 30 -1.24 -1.50 8.27
CA GLY A 30 -2.64 -1.54 7.85
C GLY A 30 -2.99 -0.33 6.98
N VAL A 31 -3.49 -0.56 5.76
CA VAL A 31 -3.84 0.50 4.81
C VAL A 31 -5.23 0.28 4.22
N GLY A 32 -5.90 1.37 3.83
CA GLY A 32 -7.21 1.30 3.19
C GLY A 32 -8.38 1.14 4.16
N SER A 33 -9.56 0.94 3.58
CA SER A 33 -10.85 1.17 4.26
C SER A 33 -11.09 0.36 5.54
N THR A 34 -10.50 -0.83 5.65
CA THR A 34 -10.63 -1.71 6.83
C THR A 34 -9.85 -1.22 8.04
N PHE A 35 -8.70 -0.59 7.82
CA PHE A 35 -7.86 -0.03 8.90
C PHE A 35 -8.16 1.44 9.16
N GLU A 36 -8.66 2.15 8.15
CA GLU A 36 -9.03 3.56 8.23
C GLU A 36 -10.46 3.78 8.80
N GLY A 37 -11.15 2.70 9.17
CA GLY A 37 -12.42 2.77 9.88
C GLY A 37 -13.64 3.11 9.01
N TRP A 38 -13.53 3.04 7.68
CA TRP A 38 -14.62 3.39 6.75
C TRP A 38 -15.05 2.27 5.79
N CYS A 39 -14.78 1.01 6.13
CA CYS A 39 -15.16 -0.13 5.29
C CYS A 39 -16.68 -0.13 4.92
N PRO A 40 -17.04 -0.19 3.62
CA PRO A 40 -18.43 -0.09 3.17
C PRO A 40 -19.31 -1.28 3.58
N ARG A 41 -18.78 -2.51 3.50
CA ARG A 41 -19.44 -3.75 3.93
C ARG A 41 -18.45 -4.62 4.68
N ALA A 42 -18.83 -5.09 5.87
CA ALA A 42 -17.98 -5.95 6.68
C ALA A 42 -17.75 -7.33 6.03
N GLU A 43 -18.76 -7.84 5.32
CA GLU A 43 -18.75 -9.18 4.68
C GLU A 43 -17.84 -9.26 3.44
N ASP A 44 -17.64 -8.14 2.73
CA ASP A 44 -16.78 -8.03 1.54
C ASP A 44 -15.40 -7.41 1.85
N ALA A 45 -15.11 -7.19 3.14
CA ALA A 45 -13.94 -6.44 3.58
C ALA A 45 -12.65 -7.22 3.28
N VAL A 46 -11.83 -6.70 2.36
CA VAL A 46 -10.45 -7.15 2.18
C VAL A 46 -9.53 -6.30 3.04
N CYS A 47 -8.87 -6.92 4.00
CA CYS A 47 -7.83 -6.27 4.80
C CYS A 47 -6.56 -6.12 3.97
N ARG A 48 -6.24 -4.88 3.60
CA ARG A 48 -5.03 -4.56 2.85
C ARG A 48 -3.92 -4.17 3.80
N VAL A 49 -2.80 -4.88 3.69
CA VAL A 49 -1.65 -4.67 4.57
C VAL A 49 -0.44 -4.47 3.68
N LEU A 50 0.26 -3.36 3.87
CA LEU A 50 1.55 -3.10 3.22
C LEU A 50 2.65 -3.65 4.13
N VAL A 51 3.47 -4.56 3.60
CA VAL A 51 4.63 -5.12 4.28
C VAL A 51 5.89 -4.52 3.64
N PRO A 52 6.64 -3.67 4.36
CA PRO A 52 7.90 -3.15 3.87
C PRO A 52 8.94 -4.26 3.74
N LEU A 53 9.72 -4.24 2.66
CA LEU A 53 10.82 -5.16 2.42
C LEU A 53 12.14 -4.41 2.61
N SER A 54 13.01 -4.96 3.46
CA SER A 54 14.38 -4.49 3.63
C SER A 54 15.36 -5.40 2.89
N PRO A 55 16.48 -4.87 2.37
CA PRO A 55 17.46 -5.69 1.68
C PRO A 55 18.11 -6.71 2.64
N PRO A 56 18.43 -7.92 2.17
CA PRO A 56 19.21 -8.89 2.94
C PRO A 56 20.64 -8.40 3.17
N PRO A 57 21.40 -9.04 4.09
CA PRO A 57 22.82 -8.78 4.27
C PRO A 57 23.59 -8.85 2.93
N GLY A 58 24.53 -7.92 2.75
CA GLY A 58 25.34 -7.84 1.52
C GLY A 58 24.61 -7.28 0.29
N HIS A 59 23.37 -6.77 0.46
CA HIS A 59 22.59 -6.17 -0.63
C HIS A 59 22.11 -4.77 -0.23
N THR A 60 21.78 -3.96 -1.23
CA THR A 60 21.09 -2.67 -1.05
C THR A 60 19.98 -2.50 -2.08
N PHE A 61 18.93 -1.76 -1.73
CA PHE A 61 17.84 -1.40 -2.63
C PHE A 61 17.97 0.07 -3.02
N GLN A 62 18.07 0.33 -4.31
CA GLN A 62 18.05 1.68 -4.88
C GLN A 62 16.78 1.85 -5.70
N LEU A 63 16.07 2.95 -5.47
CA LEU A 63 14.85 3.28 -6.20
C LEU A 63 15.21 4.13 -7.42
N GLU A 64 14.96 3.58 -8.60
CA GLU A 64 15.08 4.31 -9.87
C GLU A 64 13.68 4.70 -10.34
N LEU A 65 13.46 6.00 -10.55
CA LEU A 65 12.22 6.48 -11.16
C LEU A 65 12.21 6.06 -12.62
N ASP A 66 11.13 5.42 -13.05
CA ASP A 66 10.89 5.13 -14.45
C ASP A 66 10.37 6.40 -15.13
N THR A 67 11.03 6.83 -16.21
CA THR A 67 10.67 8.04 -16.95
C THR A 67 9.70 7.76 -18.09
N ALA A 68 9.25 6.51 -18.26
CA ALA A 68 8.19 6.18 -19.20
C ALA A 68 6.95 7.04 -18.94
N GLU A 69 6.24 7.43 -20.01
CA GLU A 69 5.02 8.26 -19.96
C GLU A 69 3.84 7.50 -19.34
N MET A 70 3.93 7.22 -18.04
CA MET A 70 2.86 6.56 -17.28
C MET A 70 2.05 7.59 -16.49
N PRO A 71 0.72 7.45 -16.40
CA PRO A 71 -0.14 8.38 -15.65
C PRO A 71 0.18 8.45 -14.15
N GLN A 72 0.82 7.40 -13.61
CA GLN A 72 1.27 7.31 -12.24
C GLN A 72 2.78 7.05 -12.21
N ARG A 73 3.47 7.61 -11.21
CA ARG A 73 4.92 7.46 -11.07
C ARG A 73 5.28 6.02 -10.75
N THR A 74 6.00 5.39 -11.68
CA THR A 74 6.51 4.04 -11.55
C THR A 74 7.99 4.06 -11.22
N PHE A 75 8.45 3.03 -10.53
CA PHE A 75 9.82 2.85 -10.09
C PHE A 75 10.30 1.45 -10.42
N ARG A 76 11.62 1.28 -10.50
CA ARG A 76 12.27 -0.02 -10.44
C ARG A 76 13.15 -0.07 -9.19
N VAL A 77 13.12 -1.19 -8.51
CA VAL A 77 13.96 -1.43 -7.32
C VAL A 77 15.23 -2.13 -7.80
N ARG A 78 16.32 -1.37 -7.98
CA ARG A 78 17.63 -1.93 -8.34
C ARG A 78 18.28 -2.53 -7.10
N VAL A 79 18.74 -3.76 -7.25
CA VAL A 79 19.48 -4.50 -6.23
C VAL A 79 20.95 -4.45 -6.57
N GLU A 80 21.76 -3.93 -5.65
CA GLU A 80 23.21 -3.91 -5.76
C GLU A 80 23.85 -4.71 -4.62
N LEU A 81 25.02 -5.29 -4.91
CA LEU A 81 25.81 -6.03 -3.93
C LEU A 81 26.71 -5.06 -3.15
N LEU A 82 26.82 -5.28 -1.85
CA LEU A 82 27.76 -4.60 -0.98
C LEU A 82 28.87 -5.56 -0.58
N CYS A 83 30.10 -5.03 -0.46
CA CYS A 83 31.22 -5.82 0.03
C CYS A 83 31.00 -6.20 1.51
N THR A 84 31.08 -7.49 1.81
CA THR A 84 30.95 -8.05 3.16
C THR A 84 32.27 -8.57 3.74
N CYS A 85 33.41 -8.40 3.06
CA CYS A 85 34.69 -8.97 3.50
C CYS A 85 35.14 -8.52 4.91
N ARG A 86 34.80 -7.29 5.32
CA ARG A 86 35.07 -6.83 6.70
C ARG A 86 34.24 -7.57 7.75
N ARG A 87 33.06 -8.08 7.36
CA ARG A 87 32.17 -8.89 8.21
C ARG A 87 32.57 -10.37 8.22
N GLU A 88 33.07 -10.90 7.10
CA GLU A 88 33.68 -12.25 7.03
C GLU A 88 34.82 -12.42 8.04
N GLN A 89 35.68 -11.41 8.15
CA GLN A 89 36.83 -11.43 9.07
C GLN A 89 36.43 -11.47 10.55
N LEU A 90 35.18 -11.15 10.88
CA LEU A 90 34.64 -11.18 12.24
C LEU A 90 33.91 -12.49 12.57
N GLY A 91 34.02 -13.52 11.72
CA GLY A 91 33.42 -14.84 11.95
C GLY A 91 31.91 -14.91 11.68
N GLN A 92 31.36 -13.94 10.94
CA GLN A 92 30.02 -14.10 10.34
C GLN A 92 30.15 -15.02 9.12
N ASP A 93 29.43 -16.14 9.14
CA ASP A 93 29.51 -17.25 8.16
C ASP A 93 28.89 -16.90 6.79
N VAL A 94 29.21 -15.71 6.27
CA VAL A 94 28.62 -15.14 5.04
C VAL A 94 29.73 -14.71 4.09
N LEU A 95 29.90 -15.43 2.99
CA LEU A 95 30.91 -15.14 1.97
C LEU A 95 30.50 -13.95 1.09
N CYS A 96 31.44 -13.08 0.74
CA CYS A 96 31.18 -11.91 -0.09
C CYS A 96 30.98 -12.29 -1.55
N PHE A 97 29.79 -11.95 -2.06
CA PHE A 97 29.43 -12.10 -3.47
C PHE A 97 30.31 -11.33 -4.45
N LEU A 98 31.07 -10.31 -4.02
CA LEU A 98 31.91 -9.49 -4.90
C LEU A 98 33.34 -10.01 -5.06
N HIS A 99 33.88 -10.70 -4.05
CA HIS A 99 35.31 -11.05 -4.01
C HIS A 99 35.57 -12.55 -3.94
N GLN A 100 34.55 -13.36 -3.62
CA GLN A 100 34.69 -14.82 -3.58
C GLN A 100 34.37 -15.43 -4.94
N PRO A 101 35.06 -16.52 -5.35
CA PRO A 101 34.79 -17.21 -6.60
C PRO A 101 33.36 -17.77 -6.64
N GLU A 102 32.70 -17.70 -7.80
CA GLU A 102 31.31 -18.16 -7.97
C GLU A 102 31.13 -19.65 -7.60
N GLU A 103 32.12 -20.48 -7.92
CA GLU A 103 32.09 -21.92 -7.60
C GLU A 103 32.14 -22.20 -6.08
N GLU A 104 32.83 -21.35 -5.31
CA GLU A 104 32.81 -21.46 -3.85
C GLU A 104 31.49 -21.00 -3.27
N LEU A 105 30.94 -19.90 -3.79
CA LEU A 105 29.64 -19.36 -3.37
C LEU A 105 28.53 -20.39 -3.58
N ARG A 106 28.48 -21.04 -4.75
CA ARG A 106 27.48 -22.07 -5.08
C ARG A 106 27.53 -23.30 -4.17
N ARG A 107 28.71 -23.62 -3.60
CA ARG A 107 28.90 -24.80 -2.74
C ARG A 107 28.65 -24.49 -1.27
N LYS A 108 28.99 -23.29 -0.81
CA LYS A 108 29.07 -22.95 0.61
C LYS A 108 27.90 -22.10 1.10
N GLN A 109 27.14 -21.45 0.23
CA GLN A 109 26.01 -20.62 0.65
C GLN A 109 24.85 -20.56 -0.36
N GLU A 110 23.70 -20.05 0.08
CA GLU A 110 22.54 -19.86 -0.78
C GLU A 110 22.82 -18.85 -1.92
N PRO A 111 22.10 -18.96 -3.06
CA PRO A 111 22.24 -17.99 -4.14
C PRO A 111 21.86 -16.56 -3.70
N SER A 112 22.57 -15.56 -4.23
CA SER A 112 22.22 -14.15 -4.04
C SER A 112 20.78 -13.86 -4.47
N LEU A 113 20.18 -12.83 -3.87
CA LEU A 113 18.91 -12.26 -4.27
C LEU A 113 18.82 -11.99 -5.78
N LEU A 114 19.94 -11.59 -6.40
CA LEU A 114 20.06 -11.33 -7.83
C LEU A 114 19.73 -12.55 -8.70
N HIS A 115 20.01 -13.75 -8.22
CA HIS A 115 19.74 -15.00 -8.93
C HIS A 115 18.40 -15.64 -8.57
N THR A 116 17.70 -15.13 -7.54
CA THR A 116 16.46 -15.73 -7.04
C THR A 116 15.24 -14.87 -7.35
N LEU A 117 15.14 -13.67 -6.77
CA LEU A 117 13.96 -12.80 -6.87
C LEU A 117 14.14 -11.62 -7.82
N CYS A 118 15.32 -11.44 -8.42
CA CYS A 118 15.54 -10.40 -9.41
C CYS A 118 15.33 -10.89 -10.85
N THR A 119 14.99 -9.95 -11.73
CA THR A 119 15.09 -10.11 -13.19
C THR A 119 16.12 -9.10 -13.68
N GLY A 120 17.29 -9.59 -14.08
CA GLY A 120 18.48 -8.76 -14.20
C GLY A 120 18.90 -8.23 -12.82
N SER A 121 19.16 -6.92 -12.72
CA SER A 121 19.49 -6.24 -11.46
C SER A 121 18.27 -5.68 -10.72
N TYR A 122 17.04 -5.99 -11.13
CA TYR A 122 15.85 -5.38 -10.56
C TYR A 122 14.99 -6.40 -9.81
N LEU A 123 14.52 -6.04 -8.61
CA LEU A 123 13.65 -6.88 -7.82
C LEU A 123 12.33 -7.11 -8.55
N ASP A 124 12.04 -8.37 -8.85
CA ASP A 124 10.88 -8.77 -9.63
C ASP A 124 9.69 -8.99 -8.69
N VAL A 125 8.61 -8.24 -8.95
CA VAL A 125 7.40 -8.27 -8.14
C VAL A 125 6.74 -9.64 -8.16
N GLU A 126 6.72 -10.32 -9.31
CA GLU A 126 6.05 -11.62 -9.43
C GLU A 126 6.83 -12.73 -8.76
N LYS A 127 8.16 -12.73 -8.91
CA LYS A 127 9.03 -13.66 -8.18
C LYS A 127 8.92 -13.44 -6.68
N THR A 128 8.93 -12.18 -6.24
CA THR A 128 8.77 -11.78 -4.83
C THR A 128 7.42 -12.24 -4.27
N ALA A 129 6.32 -11.99 -4.99
CA ALA A 129 4.99 -12.42 -4.58
C ALA A 129 4.89 -13.95 -4.47
N ARG A 130 5.41 -14.67 -5.46
CA ARG A 130 5.39 -16.13 -5.49
C ARG A 130 6.19 -16.72 -4.34
N TRP A 131 7.38 -16.18 -4.07
CA TRP A 131 8.21 -16.56 -2.94
C TRP A 131 7.47 -16.31 -1.62
N PHE A 132 6.96 -15.10 -1.39
CA PHE A 132 6.27 -14.76 -0.15
C PHE A 132 5.04 -15.63 0.09
N CYS A 133 4.22 -15.89 -0.95
CA CYS A 133 3.07 -16.80 -0.85
C CYS A 133 3.48 -18.22 -0.41
N ARG A 134 4.60 -18.75 -0.92
CA ARG A 134 5.12 -20.06 -0.48
C ARG A 134 5.58 -20.01 0.96
N SER A 135 6.29 -18.95 1.35
CA SER A 135 6.75 -18.75 2.73
C SER A 135 5.57 -18.66 3.70
N VAL A 136 4.52 -17.90 3.37
CA VAL A 136 3.28 -17.84 4.17
C VAL A 136 2.64 -19.20 4.32
N ARG A 137 2.60 -20.01 3.25
CA ARG A 137 2.05 -21.37 3.33
C ARG A 137 2.84 -22.25 4.31
N ALA A 138 4.17 -22.15 4.30
CA ALA A 138 5.03 -22.90 5.20
C ALA A 138 4.89 -22.40 6.66
N ALA A 139 5.01 -21.09 6.88
CA ALA A 139 4.91 -20.48 8.20
C ALA A 139 3.51 -20.63 8.83
N TRP A 140 2.44 -20.69 8.01
CA TRP A 140 1.10 -20.97 8.51
C TRP A 140 1.03 -22.30 9.27
N LEU A 141 1.75 -23.34 8.82
CA LEU A 141 1.77 -24.64 9.50
C LEU A 141 2.43 -24.59 10.89
N LEU A 142 3.28 -23.59 11.13
CA LEU A 142 3.96 -23.39 12.41
C LEU A 142 3.09 -22.62 13.42
N LEU A 143 2.03 -21.96 12.96
CA LEU A 143 1.19 -21.12 13.80
C LEU A 143 0.11 -21.93 14.54
N PRO A 144 -0.13 -21.68 15.84
CA PRO A 144 -1.22 -22.32 16.59
C PRO A 144 -2.61 -22.11 15.96
N GLN A 145 -2.80 -21.00 15.25
CA GLN A 145 -4.04 -20.65 14.56
C GLN A 145 -4.41 -21.65 13.46
N SER A 146 -3.42 -22.35 12.88
CA SER A 146 -3.65 -23.35 11.82
C SER A 146 -4.54 -24.52 12.24
N ARG A 147 -4.63 -24.79 13.55
CA ARG A 147 -5.47 -25.85 14.10
C ARG A 147 -6.96 -25.51 14.14
N HIS A 148 -7.29 -24.21 14.09
CA HIS A 148 -8.64 -23.71 14.33
C HIS A 148 -9.22 -22.93 13.15
N TRP A 149 -8.38 -22.53 12.20
CA TRP A 149 -8.75 -21.73 11.03
C TRP A 149 -8.36 -22.46 9.75
N GLY A 150 -9.30 -22.57 8.82
CA GLY A 150 -8.99 -22.92 7.45
C GLY A 150 -8.21 -21.80 6.79
N PHE A 151 -7.17 -22.13 6.04
CA PHE A 151 -6.33 -21.18 5.32
C PHE A 151 -6.32 -21.52 3.83
N LYS A 152 -6.62 -20.53 2.98
CA LYS A 152 -6.62 -20.68 1.53
C LYS A 152 -5.91 -19.51 0.87
N LEU A 153 -4.80 -19.78 0.20
CA LEU A 153 -4.17 -18.83 -0.72
C LEU A 153 -5.06 -18.61 -1.94
N GLN A 154 -5.11 -17.36 -2.38
CA GLN A 154 -5.86 -16.93 -3.57
C GLN A 154 -4.87 -16.57 -4.68
N PRO A 155 -5.23 -16.77 -5.95
CA PRO A 155 -4.35 -16.45 -7.07
C PRO A 155 -4.09 -14.94 -7.14
N SER A 156 -2.82 -14.57 -7.19
CA SER A 156 -2.36 -13.21 -7.49
C SER A 156 -0.90 -13.27 -7.95
N SER A 157 -0.57 -12.50 -8.99
CA SER A 157 0.80 -12.40 -9.50
C SER A 157 1.64 -11.38 -8.73
N ARG A 158 1.04 -10.31 -8.19
CA ARG A 158 1.79 -9.18 -7.60
C ARG A 158 1.52 -8.92 -6.11
N SER A 159 0.73 -9.77 -5.46
CA SER A 159 0.40 -9.65 -4.04
C SER A 159 0.22 -11.03 -3.42
N CYS A 160 0.22 -11.11 -2.09
CA CYS A 160 -0.14 -12.34 -1.39
C CYS A 160 -1.55 -12.22 -0.82
N LYS A 161 -2.51 -12.84 -1.52
CA LYS A 161 -3.92 -12.88 -1.10
C LYS A 161 -4.21 -14.20 -0.40
N PHE A 162 -4.85 -14.12 0.74
CA PHE A 162 -5.31 -15.31 1.45
C PHE A 162 -6.64 -15.07 2.15
N GLN A 163 -7.33 -16.19 2.37
CA GLN A 163 -8.58 -16.25 3.09
C GLN A 163 -8.40 -17.13 4.34
N LEU A 164 -8.90 -16.65 5.47
CA LEU A 164 -9.07 -17.42 6.69
C LEU A 164 -10.55 -17.71 6.86
N SER A 165 -10.89 -18.94 7.24
CA SER A 165 -12.27 -19.34 7.50
C SER A 165 -12.39 -20.12 8.79
N LYS A 166 -13.37 -19.78 9.62
CA LYS A 166 -13.74 -20.55 10.81
C LYS A 166 -15.25 -20.50 10.96
N ASP A 167 -15.89 -21.66 10.94
CA ASP A 167 -17.36 -21.77 10.97
C ASP A 167 -18.01 -20.92 9.86
N GLN A 168 -18.78 -19.88 10.22
CA GLN A 168 -19.39 -18.94 9.27
C GLN A 168 -18.54 -17.68 9.03
N GLU A 169 -17.43 -17.51 9.75
CA GLU A 169 -16.57 -16.34 9.64
C GLU A 169 -15.55 -16.50 8.51
N ILE A 170 -15.51 -15.51 7.62
CA ILE A 170 -14.54 -15.45 6.52
C ILE A 170 -13.79 -14.12 6.59
N PHE A 171 -12.47 -14.20 6.64
CA PHE A 171 -11.59 -13.04 6.62
C PHE A 171 -10.71 -13.09 5.38
N ARG A 172 -10.67 -11.99 4.62
CA ARG A 172 -9.84 -11.85 3.44
C ARG A 172 -8.72 -10.87 3.71
N ALA A 173 -7.50 -11.25 3.36
CA ALA A 173 -6.33 -10.40 3.47
C ALA A 173 -5.60 -10.31 2.13
N GLU A 174 -5.07 -9.13 1.84
CA GLU A 174 -4.20 -8.85 0.71
C GLU A 174 -2.93 -8.19 1.26
N VAL A 175 -1.82 -8.93 1.20
CA VAL A 175 -0.49 -8.42 1.55
C VAL A 175 0.16 -7.85 0.31
N ILE A 176 0.50 -6.57 0.40
CA ILE A 176 1.16 -5.77 -0.63
C ILE A 176 2.60 -5.58 -0.19
N PHE A 177 3.54 -5.77 -1.10
CA PHE A 177 4.95 -5.56 -0.80
C PHE A 177 5.30 -4.10 -1.05
N GLY A 178 6.10 -3.49 -0.17
CA GLY A 178 6.54 -2.11 -0.34
C GLY A 178 8.04 -1.95 -0.13
N VAL A 179 8.69 -1.09 -0.89
CA VAL A 179 10.03 -0.58 -0.57
C VAL A 179 9.88 0.88 -0.19
N ARG A 180 10.40 1.26 0.98
CA ARG A 180 10.27 2.63 1.50
C ARG A 180 11.14 3.57 0.66
N ARG A 181 10.61 4.75 0.34
CA ARG A 181 11.35 5.79 -0.36
C ARG A 181 12.12 6.65 0.65
N GLY A 182 13.40 6.31 0.87
CA GLY A 182 14.22 6.94 1.90
C GLY A 182 13.60 6.80 3.29
N ASP A 183 13.64 7.88 4.07
CA ASP A 183 13.04 7.93 5.42
C ASP A 183 11.64 8.59 5.42
N SER A 184 10.90 8.41 4.32
CA SER A 184 9.56 8.99 4.15
C SER A 184 8.42 7.99 4.39
N ASP A 185 7.21 8.52 4.46
CA ASP A 185 5.95 7.77 4.53
C ASP A 185 5.40 7.39 3.14
N ILE A 186 6.25 7.51 2.12
CA ILE A 186 5.98 7.11 0.75
C ILE A 186 6.70 5.81 0.44
N PHE A 187 5.98 4.93 -0.25
CA PHE A 187 6.46 3.60 -0.61
C PHE A 187 6.30 3.40 -2.10
N VAL A 188 7.13 2.53 -2.67
CA VAL A 188 6.85 1.92 -3.96
C VAL A 188 6.27 0.53 -3.70
N GLY A 189 5.03 0.32 -4.11
CA GLY A 189 4.24 -0.86 -3.82
C GLY A 189 4.16 -1.83 -4.99
N SER A 190 3.89 -3.09 -4.68
CA SER A 190 3.69 -4.14 -5.67
C SER A 190 2.32 -4.12 -6.36
N GLN A 191 1.42 -3.22 -5.94
CA GLN A 191 0.06 -3.13 -6.47
C GLN A 191 0.04 -2.87 -7.99
N PRO A 192 -0.98 -3.40 -8.69
CA PRO A 192 -0.95 -3.48 -10.13
C PRO A 192 -1.01 -2.10 -10.76
N THR A 193 -0.19 -1.92 -11.79
CA THR A 193 -0.55 -1.13 -12.97
C THR A 193 -1.21 -2.09 -13.97
N GLU A 194 -1.94 -1.53 -14.93
CA GLU A 194 -2.73 -2.20 -15.96
C GLU A 194 -2.05 -3.43 -16.63
N ALA A 195 -2.83 -4.25 -17.33
CA ALA A 195 -2.30 -5.41 -18.04
C ALA A 195 -1.16 -5.00 -19.00
N GLY A 196 -0.02 -5.71 -18.94
CA GLY A 196 1.14 -5.44 -19.80
C GLY A 196 2.32 -4.71 -19.14
N VAL A 197 2.21 -4.33 -17.86
CA VAL A 197 3.32 -3.72 -17.12
C VAL A 197 4.38 -4.75 -16.73
N ALA A 198 5.66 -4.41 -16.91
CA ALA A 198 6.78 -5.28 -16.59
C ALA A 198 6.73 -5.80 -15.13
N SER A 199 7.20 -7.03 -14.93
CA SER A 199 7.26 -7.67 -13.61
C SER A 199 8.20 -6.95 -12.64
N THR A 200 9.11 -6.12 -13.14
CA THR A 200 10.07 -5.31 -12.35
C THR A 200 9.57 -3.91 -12.00
N THR A 201 8.35 -3.53 -12.43
CA THR A 201 7.77 -2.22 -12.15
C THR A 201 7.10 -2.18 -10.77
N TRP A 202 7.37 -1.14 -10.00
CA TRP A 202 6.77 -0.86 -8.69
C TRP A 202 6.05 0.48 -8.77
N LEU A 203 4.92 0.63 -8.08
CA LEU A 203 4.08 1.82 -8.17
C LEU A 203 4.24 2.72 -6.95
N GLU A 204 4.48 4.01 -7.12
CA GLU A 204 4.49 4.94 -5.98
C GLU A 204 3.11 5.00 -5.31
N THR A 205 3.06 4.86 -3.99
CA THR A 205 1.83 4.85 -3.21
C THR A 205 1.93 5.78 -2.01
N CYS A 206 0.87 6.59 -1.85
CA CYS A 206 0.67 7.46 -0.70
C CYS A 206 -0.17 6.78 0.41
N ALA A 207 -0.53 5.50 0.28
CA ALA A 207 -1.48 4.84 1.18
C ALA A 207 -1.06 4.87 2.65
N VAL A 208 0.25 4.78 2.94
CA VAL A 208 0.76 4.88 4.32
C VAL A 208 0.66 6.31 4.86
N ALA A 209 1.03 7.31 4.06
CA ALA A 209 0.86 8.72 4.41
C ALA A 209 -0.62 9.08 4.66
N GLU A 210 -1.54 8.58 3.82
CA GLU A 210 -2.99 8.76 4.02
C GLU A 210 -3.50 8.06 5.28
N ALA A 211 -3.05 6.83 5.55
CA ALA A 211 -3.43 6.10 6.76
C ALA A 211 -2.92 6.83 8.02
N LYS A 212 -1.70 7.38 7.97
CA LYS A 212 -1.16 8.23 9.04
C LYS A 212 -1.97 9.50 9.24
N PHE A 213 -2.37 10.17 8.16
CA PHE A 213 -3.24 11.35 8.22
C PHE A 213 -4.57 11.02 8.88
N LEU A 214 -5.29 9.99 8.41
CA LEU A 214 -6.57 9.60 9.00
C LEU A 214 -6.44 9.11 10.45
N GLY A 215 -5.33 8.46 10.78
CA GLY A 215 -5.00 8.11 12.17
C GLY A 215 -4.79 9.35 13.05
N HIS A 216 -4.15 10.41 12.52
CA HIS A 216 -4.00 11.68 13.22
C HIS A 216 -5.35 12.36 13.46
N ILE A 217 -6.21 12.42 12.43
CA ILE A 217 -7.58 12.93 12.55
C ILE A 217 -8.36 12.16 13.61
N SER A 218 -8.30 10.83 13.59
CA SER A 218 -9.03 9.97 14.54
C SER A 218 -8.61 10.21 15.99
N ARG A 219 -7.34 10.54 16.25
CA ARG A 219 -6.85 10.86 17.60
C ARG A 219 -7.31 12.22 18.12
N GLN A 220 -7.60 13.16 17.24
CA GLN A 220 -7.98 14.54 17.60
C GLN A 220 -9.48 14.81 17.50
N ALA A 221 -10.20 13.99 16.74
CA ALA A 221 -11.63 14.14 16.56
C ALA A 221 -12.39 13.89 17.88
N PRO A 222 -13.57 14.51 18.06
CA PRO A 222 -14.44 14.20 19.19
C PRO A 222 -14.74 12.70 19.31
N GLN A 223 -14.94 12.19 20.52
CA GLN A 223 -15.27 10.77 20.75
C GLN A 223 -16.52 10.32 19.99
N ASP A 224 -17.47 11.22 19.76
CA ASP A 224 -18.71 10.98 19.00
C ASP A 224 -18.57 11.34 17.51
N SER A 225 -17.35 11.39 16.96
CA SER A 225 -17.12 11.80 15.58
C SER A 225 -17.58 10.76 14.55
N TRP A 226 -18.26 11.22 13.51
CA TRP A 226 -18.88 10.42 12.46
C TRP A 226 -18.26 10.68 11.07
N HIS A 227 -17.03 11.21 10.99
CA HIS A 227 -16.37 11.47 9.71
C HIS A 227 -16.21 10.20 8.85
N CYS A 228 -15.79 9.08 9.44
CA CYS A 228 -15.72 7.81 8.71
C CYS A 228 -17.11 7.27 8.31
N LYS A 229 -18.18 7.62 9.04
CA LYS A 229 -19.55 7.23 8.67
C LYS A 229 -20.02 7.88 7.37
N CYS A 230 -19.53 9.09 7.05
CA CYS A 230 -19.81 9.72 5.76
C CYS A 230 -19.24 8.87 4.61
N LEU A 231 -17.98 8.45 4.71
CA LEU A 231 -17.35 7.58 3.71
C LEU A 231 -18.02 6.20 3.63
N GLN A 232 -18.38 5.60 4.76
CA GLN A 232 -19.09 4.31 4.77
C GLN A 232 -20.41 4.41 4.01
N LEU A 233 -21.22 5.43 4.31
CA LEU A 233 -22.51 5.61 3.66
C LEU A 233 -22.34 5.86 2.15
N LEU A 234 -21.51 6.82 1.77
CA LEU A 234 -21.29 7.19 0.38
C LEU A 234 -20.69 6.03 -0.43
N SER A 235 -19.71 5.32 0.12
CA SER A 235 -19.11 4.18 -0.59
C SER A 235 -20.08 3.00 -0.78
N ARG A 236 -21.14 2.90 0.03
CA ARG A 236 -22.22 1.91 -0.14
C ARG A 236 -23.29 2.38 -1.13
N SER A 237 -23.58 3.68 -1.15
CA SER A 237 -24.66 4.26 -1.95
C SER A 237 -24.22 4.65 -3.36
N LEU A 238 -22.92 4.86 -3.59
CA LEU A 238 -22.36 5.29 -4.87
C LEU A 238 -21.73 4.21 -5.79
N PRO A 239 -21.78 2.87 -5.53
CA PRO A 239 -21.20 1.93 -6.48
C PRO A 239 -22.00 1.96 -7.79
N GLY A 240 -21.34 2.35 -8.87
CA GLY A 240 -21.94 2.44 -10.21
C GLY A 240 -22.04 3.87 -10.78
N VAL A 241 -21.74 4.90 -9.98
CA VAL A 241 -21.86 6.32 -10.34
C VAL A 241 -20.51 6.91 -10.81
N GLY A 242 -19.66 6.08 -11.42
CA GLY A 242 -18.35 6.51 -11.92
C GLY A 242 -17.31 6.92 -10.85
N PHE A 243 -17.69 7.04 -9.57
CA PHE A 243 -16.78 7.45 -8.49
C PHE A 243 -16.17 6.26 -7.76
N SER A 244 -14.85 6.30 -7.62
CA SER A 244 -14.14 5.35 -6.78
C SER A 244 -14.28 5.70 -5.30
N SER A 245 -14.17 4.72 -4.41
CA SER A 245 -14.05 4.96 -2.98
C SER A 245 -12.84 5.84 -2.62
N TYR A 246 -11.79 5.81 -3.45
CA TYR A 246 -10.62 6.65 -3.32
C TYR A 246 -10.90 8.13 -3.62
N THR A 247 -11.78 8.43 -4.59
CA THR A 247 -12.28 9.78 -4.87
C THR A 247 -12.99 10.35 -3.65
N LEU A 248 -13.91 9.59 -3.06
CA LEU A 248 -14.65 9.99 -1.86
C LEU A 248 -13.71 10.21 -0.67
N LYS A 249 -12.75 9.29 -0.47
CA LYS A 249 -11.71 9.40 0.55
C LYS A 249 -10.94 10.72 0.39
N THR A 250 -10.54 11.06 -0.83
CA THR A 250 -9.80 12.29 -1.14
C THR A 250 -10.61 13.53 -0.80
N VAL A 251 -11.89 13.58 -1.17
CA VAL A 251 -12.80 14.68 -0.80
C VAL A 251 -12.92 14.81 0.73
N LEU A 252 -13.11 13.69 1.44
CA LEU A 252 -13.19 13.74 2.90
C LEU A 252 -11.91 14.28 3.52
N MET A 253 -10.74 13.84 3.05
CA MET A 253 -9.45 14.29 3.58
C MET A 253 -9.26 15.80 3.41
N HIS A 254 -9.63 16.38 2.25
CA HIS A 254 -9.62 17.83 2.03
C HIS A 254 -10.57 18.59 2.97
N LEU A 255 -11.75 18.05 3.23
CA LEU A 255 -12.70 18.66 4.18
C LEU A 255 -12.21 18.55 5.63
N LEU A 256 -11.52 17.46 5.98
CA LEU A 256 -10.92 17.25 7.29
C LEU A 256 -9.72 18.17 7.54
N SER A 257 -8.98 18.56 6.50
CA SER A 257 -7.82 19.46 6.63
C SER A 257 -8.18 20.94 6.70
N THR A 258 -9.38 21.35 6.29
CA THR A 258 -9.76 22.77 6.14
C THR A 258 -10.65 23.32 7.26
N GLY A 259 -11.26 22.46 8.09
CA GLY A 259 -12.20 22.87 9.13
C GLY A 259 -11.93 22.24 10.49
N PRO A 260 -12.47 22.81 11.59
CA PRO A 260 -12.28 22.26 12.92
C PRO A 260 -12.97 20.90 13.07
N LEU A 261 -12.24 19.95 13.66
CA LEU A 261 -12.72 18.56 13.83
C LEU A 261 -13.97 18.46 14.73
N THR A 262 -14.23 19.47 15.55
CA THR A 262 -15.44 19.57 16.38
C THR A 262 -16.74 19.60 15.59
N ARG A 263 -16.70 19.91 14.29
CA ARG A 263 -17.86 19.89 13.38
C ARG A 263 -18.27 18.50 12.93
N TRP A 264 -17.45 17.48 13.19
CA TRP A 264 -17.69 16.11 12.73
C TRP A 264 -18.43 15.25 13.75
N ARG A 265 -19.16 15.85 14.69
CA ARG A 265 -19.96 15.13 15.69
C ARG A 265 -21.16 14.45 15.05
N ARG A 266 -21.66 13.41 15.72
CA ARG A 266 -22.86 12.65 15.31
C ARG A 266 -24.05 13.55 14.95
N ARG A 267 -24.33 14.58 15.75
CA ARG A 267 -25.48 15.48 15.55
C ARG A 267 -25.40 16.29 14.24
N ASP A 268 -24.18 16.55 13.76
CA ASP A 268 -23.91 17.38 12.59
C ASP A 268 -23.78 16.53 11.31
N PHE A 269 -23.97 15.21 11.42
CA PHE A 269 -23.75 14.23 10.35
C PHE A 269 -24.48 14.55 9.04
N PRO A 270 -25.80 14.90 9.02
CA PRO A 270 -26.48 15.24 7.77
C PRO A 270 -25.83 16.43 7.05
N GLN A 271 -25.44 17.46 7.81
CA GLN A 271 -24.77 18.63 7.25
C GLN A 271 -23.37 18.27 6.72
N ARG A 272 -22.62 17.42 7.42
CA ARG A 272 -21.31 16.94 6.95
C ARG A 272 -21.43 16.15 5.65
N LEU A 273 -22.44 15.29 5.56
CA LEU A 273 -22.70 14.50 4.35
C LEU A 273 -23.00 15.42 3.15
N MET A 274 -23.82 16.46 3.35
CA MET A 274 -24.12 17.44 2.29
C MET A 274 -22.89 18.25 1.89
N GLU A 275 -22.00 18.57 2.82
CA GLU A 275 -20.73 19.23 2.46
C GLU A 275 -19.81 18.33 1.64
N VAL A 276 -19.76 17.02 1.93
CA VAL A 276 -19.02 16.06 1.10
C VAL A 276 -19.60 15.99 -0.32
N LEU A 277 -20.92 15.89 -0.46
CA LEU A 277 -21.58 15.87 -1.77
C LEU A 277 -21.39 17.20 -2.51
N LYS A 278 -21.52 18.33 -1.82
CA LYS A 278 -21.30 19.66 -2.42
C LYS A 278 -19.87 19.82 -2.90
N PHE A 279 -18.87 19.41 -2.11
CA PHE A 279 -17.48 19.45 -2.53
C PHE A 279 -17.28 18.59 -3.78
N LEU A 280 -17.80 17.35 -3.77
CA LEU A 280 -17.71 16.45 -4.92
C LEU A 280 -18.36 17.07 -6.18
N TYR A 281 -19.55 17.68 -6.04
CA TYR A 281 -20.21 18.39 -7.13
C TYR A 281 -19.37 19.54 -7.69
N CYS A 282 -18.83 20.41 -6.84
CA CYS A 282 -17.96 21.51 -7.27
C CYS A 282 -16.67 20.99 -7.95
N SER A 283 -16.12 19.87 -7.48
CA SER A 283 -15.01 19.19 -8.16
C SER A 283 -15.41 18.64 -9.54
N LEU A 284 -16.64 18.18 -9.72
CA LEU A 284 -17.15 17.75 -11.03
C LEU A 284 -17.37 18.91 -11.98
N GLU A 285 -18.00 20.00 -11.53
CA GLU A 285 -18.20 21.20 -12.34
C GLU A 285 -16.87 21.76 -12.84
N SER A 286 -15.88 21.86 -11.95
CA SER A 286 -14.54 22.33 -12.27
C SER A 286 -13.64 21.30 -12.95
N LYS A 287 -14.08 20.04 -13.06
CA LYS A 287 -13.31 18.88 -13.57
C LYS A 287 -11.97 18.68 -12.84
N ARG A 288 -11.93 19.06 -11.57
CA ARG A 288 -10.72 19.12 -10.77
C ARG A 288 -10.94 18.53 -9.37
N LEU A 289 -10.16 17.50 -9.08
CA LEU A 289 -9.99 16.96 -7.75
C LEU A 289 -8.51 16.67 -7.53
N HIS A 290 -7.83 17.56 -6.82
CA HIS A 290 -6.41 17.40 -6.53
C HIS A 290 -6.15 16.24 -5.58
N HIS A 291 -5.12 15.45 -5.86
CA HIS A 291 -4.60 14.43 -4.96
C HIS A 291 -4.32 15.06 -3.58
N PHE A 292 -4.70 14.38 -2.50
CA PHE A 292 -4.64 14.97 -1.16
C PHE A 292 -3.21 15.10 -0.60
N VAL A 293 -2.34 14.12 -0.84
CA VAL A 293 -0.98 14.10 -0.27
C VAL A 293 0.03 14.90 -1.12
N ILE A 294 0.09 14.64 -2.43
CA ILE A 294 1.08 15.23 -3.34
C ILE A 294 0.74 16.70 -3.60
N GLY A 295 1.73 17.59 -3.47
CA GLY A 295 1.59 19.03 -3.75
C GLY A 295 0.72 19.81 -2.76
N ASN A 296 0.21 19.16 -1.71
CA ASN A 296 -0.61 19.80 -0.69
C ASN A 296 0.28 20.50 0.36
N GLN A 297 0.37 21.82 0.29
CA GLN A 297 1.17 22.65 1.20
C GLN A 297 0.65 22.62 2.65
N SER A 298 -0.63 22.27 2.84
CA SER A 298 -1.25 22.16 4.16
C SER A 298 -1.18 20.74 4.73
N PHE A 299 -0.48 19.81 4.07
CA PHE A 299 -0.33 18.45 4.56
C PHE A 299 0.53 18.42 5.84
N PRO A 300 0.14 17.67 6.90
CA PRO A 300 0.84 17.70 8.18
C PRO A 300 2.34 17.38 8.07
N LEU A 301 3.18 18.18 8.72
CA LEU A 301 4.64 18.06 8.67
C LEU A 301 5.15 16.83 9.43
N GLU A 302 4.37 16.28 10.35
CA GLU A 302 4.69 15.06 11.10
C GLU A 302 4.67 13.82 10.20
N ILE A 303 4.07 13.90 9.02
CA ILE A 303 4.06 12.84 8.02
C ILE A 303 5.15 13.16 7.00
N SER A 304 6.16 12.31 6.96
CA SER A 304 7.38 12.56 6.20
C SER A 304 7.12 12.36 4.70
N LEU A 305 7.37 13.38 3.89
CA LEU A 305 7.22 13.32 2.43
C LEU A 305 8.55 13.71 1.75
N PRO A 306 8.93 13.04 0.64
CA PRO A 306 10.01 13.48 -0.22
C PRO A 306 9.78 14.91 -0.76
N SER A 307 10.85 15.70 -0.86
CA SER A 307 10.77 17.10 -1.29
C SER A 307 10.13 17.29 -2.66
N ASP A 308 10.40 16.39 -3.61
CA ASP A 308 9.81 16.43 -4.94
C ASP A 308 8.29 16.22 -4.92
N LEU A 309 7.75 15.42 -3.98
CA LEU A 309 6.30 15.26 -3.85
C LEU A 309 5.64 16.44 -3.12
N ARG A 310 6.35 17.07 -2.19
CA ARG A 310 5.86 18.27 -1.50
C ARG A 310 5.82 19.49 -2.41
N LEU A 311 6.79 19.60 -3.33
CA LEU A 311 6.91 20.72 -4.27
C LEU A 311 6.22 20.46 -5.62
N ALA A 312 5.80 19.22 -5.91
CA ALA A 312 5.10 18.89 -7.15
C ALA A 312 3.75 19.60 -7.26
N PRO A 313 3.29 19.92 -8.47
CA PRO A 313 1.91 20.31 -8.68
C PRO A 313 0.98 19.12 -8.31
N PRO A 314 -0.12 19.36 -7.57
CA PRO A 314 -0.99 18.28 -7.12
C PRO A 314 -1.70 17.62 -8.31
N PRO A 315 -1.49 16.31 -8.57
CA PRO A 315 -2.13 15.61 -9.68
C PRO A 315 -3.66 15.71 -9.62
N ASN A 316 -4.30 15.88 -10.76
CA ASN A 316 -5.76 15.92 -10.86
C ASN A 316 -6.31 14.50 -11.00
N LEU A 317 -7.03 14.01 -10.00
CA LEU A 317 -7.71 12.70 -10.06
C LEU A 317 -8.84 12.68 -11.11
N PHE A 318 -9.35 13.85 -11.49
CA PHE A 318 -10.37 14.01 -12.53
C PHE A 318 -9.79 14.36 -13.90
N GLU A 319 -8.50 14.09 -14.13
CA GLU A 319 -7.87 14.37 -15.44
C GLU A 319 -8.62 13.70 -16.59
N HIS A 320 -9.03 12.44 -16.43
CA HIS A 320 -9.84 11.74 -17.43
C HIS A 320 -11.19 12.43 -17.73
N LEU A 321 -11.82 13.09 -16.74
CA LEU A 321 -13.04 13.88 -16.93
C LEU A 321 -12.75 15.25 -17.57
N ALA A 322 -11.57 15.81 -17.30
CA ALA A 322 -11.10 17.02 -17.97
C ALA A 322 -10.86 16.77 -19.46
N SER A 323 -10.29 15.60 -19.81
CA SER A 323 -9.95 15.23 -21.19
C SER A 323 -11.13 14.67 -22.01
N HIS A 324 -12.15 14.05 -21.37
CA HIS A 324 -13.24 13.38 -22.09
C HIS A 324 -14.62 13.93 -21.70
N LEU A 325 -15.27 14.62 -22.64
CA LEU A 325 -16.58 15.23 -22.40
C LEU A 325 -17.66 14.20 -22.06
N ASP A 326 -17.70 13.07 -22.75
CA ASP A 326 -18.72 12.04 -22.51
C ASP A 326 -18.59 11.42 -21.11
N ALA A 327 -17.35 11.19 -20.66
CA ALA A 327 -17.09 10.69 -19.31
C ALA A 327 -17.54 11.70 -18.25
N HIS A 328 -17.31 13.00 -18.49
CA HIS A 328 -17.77 14.07 -17.62
C HIS A 328 -19.30 14.19 -17.56
N LEU A 329 -19.97 14.22 -18.71
CA LEU A 329 -21.43 14.29 -18.78
C LEU A 329 -22.08 13.09 -18.08
N LYS A 330 -21.53 11.89 -18.30
CA LYS A 330 -21.97 10.68 -17.61
C LYS A 330 -21.80 10.80 -16.10
N ALA A 331 -20.63 11.23 -15.62
CA ALA A 331 -20.38 11.39 -14.19
C ALA A 331 -21.30 12.45 -13.54
N VAL A 332 -21.62 13.54 -14.24
CA VAL A 332 -22.58 14.57 -13.77
C VAL A 332 -24.01 14.02 -13.75
N GLN A 333 -24.43 13.30 -14.79
CA GLN A 333 -25.75 12.68 -14.85
C GLN A 333 -25.95 11.67 -13.73
N GLU A 334 -24.95 10.80 -13.53
CA GLU A 334 -24.98 9.83 -12.43
C GLU A 334 -24.96 10.53 -11.07
N PHE A 335 -24.18 11.61 -10.91
CA PHE A 335 -24.20 12.42 -9.69
C PHE A 335 -25.60 13.00 -9.38
N ASN A 336 -26.26 13.58 -10.38
CA ASN A 336 -27.58 14.19 -10.20
C ASN A 336 -28.68 13.16 -9.90
N ALA A 337 -28.53 11.92 -10.37
CA ALA A 337 -29.48 10.84 -10.07
C ALA A 337 -29.43 10.36 -8.60
N LEU A 338 -28.47 10.84 -7.82
CA LEU A 338 -28.31 10.51 -6.40
C LEU A 338 -28.95 11.50 -5.44
N LEU A 339 -29.24 12.71 -5.92
CA LEU A 339 -29.95 13.77 -5.19
C LEU A 339 -31.46 13.58 -5.38
#